data_AF-A0A081D8E1-F1
#
_entry.id   AF-A0A081D8E1-F1
#
_cell.length_a   1.000
_cell.length_b   1.000
_cell.length_c   1.000
_cell.angle_alpha   90.00
_cell.angle_beta   90.00
_cell.angle_gamma   90.00
#
_symmetry.space_group_name_H-M   'P 1'
#
loop_
_entity.id
_entity.type
_entity.pdbx_description
1 polymer ?
#
loop_
_entity_poly.entity_id
_entity_poly.type
_entity_poly.pdbx_seq_one_letter_code
_entity_poly.pdbx_strand_id
1 'polypeptide(L)' 'MDVDANQEFAAKYGVRNIPTVLVFQNGEVVGRQVGVAPKNAYTDAIDALLN' A
#
# COMPACT_ATOMS: atom_id res chain seq x y z
N MET A 1 8.98 3.78 2.08
CA MET A 1 9.80 2.57 2.32
C MET A 1 10.54 2.26 1.04
N ASP A 2 11.85 2.10 1.12
CA ASP A 2 12.67 1.67 -0.02
C ASP A 2 12.57 0.14 -0.15
N VAL A 3 12.11 -0.37 -1.29
CA VAL A 3 11.93 -1.81 -1.51
C VAL A 3 13.25 -2.53 -1.78
N ASP A 4 14.28 -1.84 -2.26
CA ASP A 4 15.60 -2.43 -2.54
C ASP A 4 16.35 -2.68 -1.22
N ALA A 5 16.17 -1.79 -0.25
CA ALA A 5 16.69 -1.99 1.10
C ALA A 5 15.82 -2.94 1.96
N ASN A 6 14.56 -3.17 1.58
CA ASN A 6 13.58 -3.95 2.37
C ASN A 6 12.96 -5.08 1.54
N GLN A 7 13.78 -5.82 0.81
CA GLN A 7 13.32 -6.86 -0.13
C GLN A 7 12.48 -7.96 0.54
N GLU A 8 12.85 -8.37 1.76
CA GLU A 8 12.07 -9.37 2.51
C GLU A 8 10.65 -8.87 2.83
N PHE A 9 10.54 -7.60 3.24
CA PHE A 9 9.24 -6.99 3.50
C PHE A 9 8.42 -6.83 2.21
N ALA A 10 9.06 -6.37 1.12
CA ALA A 10 8.43 -6.27 -0.19
C ALA A 10 7.93 -7.65 -0.66
N ALA A 11 8.73 -8.70 -0.52
CA ALA A 11 8.35 -10.07 -0.86
C ALA A 11 7.21 -10.59 0.03
N LYS A 12 7.28 -10.35 1.35
CA LYS A 12 6.25 -10.75 2.33
C LYS A 12 4.86 -10.22 1.96
N TYR A 13 4.78 -8.99 1.45
CA TYR A 13 3.52 -8.38 1.03
C TYR A 13 3.28 -8.46 -0.50
N GLY A 14 4.12 -9.19 -1.23
CA GLY A 14 4.01 -9.42 -2.66
C GLY A 14 4.15 -8.14 -3.51
N VAL A 15 4.93 -7.17 -3.06
CA VAL A 15 5.27 -5.96 -3.82
C VAL A 15 6.29 -6.33 -4.89
N ARG A 16 5.81 -6.50 -6.14
CA ARG A 16 6.63 -6.85 -7.31
C ARG A 16 6.80 -5.70 -8.31
N ASN A 17 5.87 -4.75 -8.28
CA ASN A 17 5.82 -3.60 -9.18
C ASN A 17 5.74 -2.32 -8.34
N ILE A 18 6.50 -1.29 -8.73
CA ILE A 18 6.56 0.01 -8.06
C ILE A 18 5.87 1.05 -8.98
N PRO A 19 5.11 2.01 -8.44
CA PRO A 19 4.75 2.19 -7.03
C PRO A 19 3.63 1.23 -6.59
N THR A 20 3.67 0.78 -5.34
CA THR A 20 2.58 0.06 -4.66
C THR A 20 2.38 0.70 -3.29
N VAL A 21 1.14 0.99 -2.93
CA VAL A 21 0.74 1.51 -1.63
C VAL A 21 -0.05 0.42 -0.91
N LEU A 22 0.32 0.14 0.33
CA LEU A 22 -0.38 -0.79 1.22
C LEU A 22 -0.92 0.01 2.40
N VAL A 23 -2.18 -0.21 2.75
CA VAL A 23 -2.83 0.40 3.90
C VAL A 23 -2.98 -0.65 4.98
N PHE A 24 -2.46 -0.34 6.16
CA PHE A 24 -2.46 -1.23 7.32
C PHE A 24 -3.40 -0.66 8.39
N GLN A 25 -4.21 -1.53 9.00
CA GLN A 25 -5.05 -1.22 10.16
C GLN A 25 -4.93 -2.36 11.16
N ASN A 26 -4.63 -2.05 12.42
CA ASN A 26 -4.44 -3.03 13.50
C ASN A 26 -3.41 -4.15 13.17
N GLY A 27 -2.41 -3.86 12.33
CA GLY A 27 -1.40 -4.83 11.91
C GLY A 27 -1.79 -5.70 10.71
N GLU A 28 -3.01 -5.56 10.19
CA GLU A 28 -3.50 -6.25 9.00
C GLU A 28 -3.53 -5.32 7.78
N VAL A 29 -3.33 -5.89 6.59
CA VAL A 29 -3.45 -5.13 5.33
C VAL A 29 -4.93 -5.03 4.96
N VAL A 30 -5.48 -3.83 5.04
CA VAL A 30 -6.89 -3.54 4.71
C VAL A 30 -7.06 -2.88 3.35
N GLY A 31 -5.97 -2.45 2.71
CA GLY A 31 -6.01 -1.84 1.40
C GLY A 31 -4.72 -2.03 0.60
N ARG A 32 -4.86 -2.13 -0.72
CA ARG A 32 -3.73 -2.26 -1.66
C ARG A 32 -4.01 -1.50 -2.95
N GLN A 33 -3.14 -0.57 -3.29
CA GLN A 33 -3.13 0.13 -4.57
C GLN A 33 -1.83 -0.19 -5.31
N VAL A 34 -1.93 -0.71 -6.52
CA VAL A 34 -0.77 -0.98 -7.39
C VAL A 34 -0.77 0.04 -8.53
N GLY A 35 0.41 0.57 -8.83
CA GLY A 35 0.59 1.59 -9.85
C GLY A 35 0.31 3.00 -9.35
N VAL A 36 0.47 3.96 -10.26
CA VAL A 36 0.22 5.37 -9.98
C VAL A 36 -1.29 5.62 -9.97
N ALA A 37 -1.78 6.27 -8.93
CA ALA A 37 -3.14 6.76 -8.83
C ALA A 37 -3.14 8.27 -8.52
N PRO A 38 -4.20 9.00 -8.89
CA PRO A 38 -4.37 10.41 -8.52
C PRO A 38 -4.66 10.57 -7.01
N LYS A 39 -4.45 11.78 -6.49
CA LYS A 39 -4.59 12.08 -5.04
C LYS A 39 -5.95 11.65 -4.48
N ASN A 40 -7.03 11.93 -5.21
CA ASN A 40 -8.39 11.59 -4.78
C ASN A 40 -8.56 10.08 -4.55
N ALA A 41 -7.98 9.23 -5.41
CA ALA A 41 -8.06 7.78 -5.22
C ALA A 41 -7.45 7.31 -3.90
N TYR A 42 -6.37 7.95 -3.44
CA TYR A 42 -5.79 7.65 -2.13
C TYR A 42 -6.62 8.21 -0.98
N THR A 43 -7.15 9.43 -1.13
CA THR A 43 -8.04 10.03 -0.13
C THR A 43 -9.28 9.18 0.07
N ASP A 44 -9.97 8.81 -1.00
CA ASP A 44 -11.18 7.98 -0.94
C ASP A 44 -10.89 6.60 -0.31
N ALA A 45 -9.76 5.98 -0.65
CA ALA A 45 -9.37 4.68 -0.09
C ALA A 45 -9.07 4.75 1.43
N ILE A 46 -8.48 5.86 1.90
CA ILE A 46 -8.21 6.07 3.33
C ILE A 46 -9.50 6.40 4.07
N ASP A 47 -10.32 7.30 3.52
CA ASP A 47 -11.59 7.73 4.13
C ASP A 47 -12.56 6.55 4.27
N ALA A 48 -12.59 5.63 3.30
CA ALA A 48 -13.39 4.40 3.38
C ALA A 48 -13.02 3.53 4.60
N LEU A 49 -11.77 3.59 5.06
CA LEU A 49 -11.23 2.76 6.15
C LEU A 49 -11.27 3.43 7.53
N LEU A 50 -11.66 4.71 7.60
CA LEU A 50 -11.73 5.50 8.83
C LEU A 50 -13.15 5.58 9.44
N ASN A 51 -14.14 4.90 8.83
CA ASN A 51 -15.53 4.91 9.29
C ASN A 51 -15.77 3.99 10.49
#